data_AF-A0A2A6C8J0-F1
#
_entry.id   AF-A0A2A6C8J0-F1
#
_cell.length_a   1.000
_cell.length_b   1.000
_cell.length_c   1.000
_cell.angle_alpha   90.00
_cell.angle_beta   90.00
_cell.angle_gamma   90.00
#
_symmetry.space_group_name_H-M   'P 1'
#
loop_
_entity.id
_entity.type
_entity.pdbx_description
1 polymer ?
#
loop_
_entity_poly.entity_id
_entity_poly.type
_entity_poly.pdbx_seq_one_letter_code
_entity_poly.pdbx_strand_id
1 'polypeptide(L)'
;MSRYRRNGLVLRVYFDSLTITKFSQEADYPLVALLSDISGHAGLWLGFSVITLVEIVLLLAFCLCYCCCGKRIRVMDEDVLVGFWWSAKYE
;
A
#
# COMPACT_ATOMS: atom_id res chain seq x y z
N MET A 1 -3.26 -61.20 -37.75
CA MET A 1 -3.75 -59.82 -37.48
C MET A 1 -5.13 -59.82 -36.79
N SER A 2 -5.30 -60.37 -35.58
CA SER A 2 -6.64 -60.41 -34.91
C SER A 2 -6.69 -59.82 -33.50
N ARG A 3 -5.56 -59.38 -32.93
CA ARG A 3 -5.48 -58.89 -31.53
C ARG A 3 -5.95 -57.43 -31.37
N TYR A 4 -5.70 -56.57 -32.36
CA TYR A 4 -6.05 -55.14 -32.29
C TYR A 4 -7.57 -54.86 -32.27
N ARG A 5 -8.41 -55.78 -32.76
CA ARG A 5 -9.87 -55.60 -32.74
C ARG A 5 -10.50 -55.82 -31.36
N ARG A 6 -9.82 -56.53 -30.45
CA ARG A 6 -10.39 -56.83 -29.11
C ARG A 6 -10.14 -55.74 -28.06
N ASN A 7 -9.14 -54.88 -28.25
CA ASN A 7 -8.72 -53.91 -27.23
C ASN A 7 -8.56 -52.48 -27.80
N GLY A 8 -9.33 -52.12 -28.83
CA GLY A 8 -9.33 -50.76 -29.36
C GLY A 8 -10.37 -49.90 -28.63
N LEU A 9 -9.92 -48.90 -27.87
CA LEU A 9 -10.78 -47.87 -27.28
C LEU A 9 -10.42 -46.52 -27.92
N VAL A 10 -11.43 -45.83 -28.44
CA VAL A 10 -11.28 -44.46 -28.97
C VAL A 10 -11.94 -43.51 -27.98
N LEU A 11 -11.13 -42.71 -27.30
CA LEU A 11 -11.59 -41.66 -26.40
C LEU A 11 -11.51 -40.32 -27.15
N ARG A 12 -12.63 -39.60 -27.22
CA ARG A 12 -12.66 -38.22 -27.71
C ARG A 12 -13.02 -37.30 -26.56
N VAL A 13 -12.08 -36.44 -26.18
CA VAL A 13 -12.25 -35.46 -25.11
C VAL A 13 -12.61 -34.13 -25.76
N TYR A 14 -13.72 -33.54 -25.32
CA TYR A 14 -14.20 -32.23 -25.75
C TYR A 14 -14.51 -31.38 -24.52
N PHE A 15 -14.42 -30.06 -24.66
CA PHE A 15 -14.86 -29.13 -23.62
C PHE A 15 -16.40 -29.07 -23.61
N ASP A 16 -17.00 -29.22 -22.44
CA ASP A 16 -18.46 -29.18 -22.24
C ASP A 16 -19.03 -27.75 -22.40
N SER A 17 -18.22 -26.73 -22.11
CA SER A 17 -18.61 -25.32 -22.24
C SER A 17 -17.41 -24.40 -22.49
N LEU A 18 -17.64 -23.28 -23.18
CA LEU A 18 -16.66 -22.22 -23.45
C LEU A 18 -16.51 -21.26 -22.26
N THR A 19 -16.59 -21.79 -21.04
CA THR A 19 -16.44 -21.00 -19.82
C THR A 19 -15.09 -21.33 -19.19
N ILE A 20 -14.17 -20.37 -19.22
CA ILE A 20 -12.83 -20.51 -18.65
C ILE A 20 -12.84 -19.93 -17.24
N THR A 21 -12.77 -20.79 -16.23
CA THR A 21 -12.57 -20.39 -14.83
C THR A 21 -11.11 -20.01 -14.64
N LYS A 22 -10.83 -18.73 -14.40
CA LYS A 22 -9.50 -18.23 -14.08
C LYS A 22 -9.40 -18.00 -12.58
N PHE A 23 -8.37 -18.55 -11.95
CA PHE A 23 -8.04 -18.31 -10.55
C PHE A 23 -6.91 -17.28 -10.50
N SER A 24 -7.23 -16.00 -10.30
CA SER A 24 -6.22 -14.99 -9.99
C SER A 24 -6.03 -14.94 -8.48
N GLN A 25 -4.80 -15.21 -8.02
CA GLN A 25 -4.41 -14.91 -6.64
C GLN A 25 -4.02 -13.43 -6.60
N GLU A 26 -4.94 -12.61 -6.10
CA GLU A 26 -4.62 -11.23 -5.76
C GLU A 26 -4.04 -11.20 -4.34
N ALA A 27 -3.21 -10.21 -4.05
CA ALA A 27 -2.67 -10.04 -2.71
C ALA A 27 -3.84 -9.77 -1.76
N ASP A 28 -4.12 -10.71 -0.86
CA ASP A 28 -5.22 -10.64 0.12
C ASP A 28 -5.13 -9.40 1.00
N TYR A 29 -3.94 -8.80 1.07
CA TYR A 29 -3.69 -7.64 1.89
C TYR A 29 -2.78 -6.61 1.21
N PRO A 30 -3.36 -5.62 0.49
CA PRO A 30 -2.60 -4.53 -0.11
C PRO A 30 -2.04 -3.60 0.98
N LEU A 31 -0.91 -2.94 0.69
CA LEU A 31 -0.31 -1.96 1.61
C LEU A 31 -1.28 -0.85 2.06
N VAL A 32 -2.23 -0.51 1.19
CA VAL A 32 -3.28 0.48 1.47
C VAL A 32 -4.19 0.02 2.61
N ALA A 33 -4.51 -1.28 2.69
CA ALA A 33 -5.29 -1.83 3.80
C ALA A 33 -4.52 -1.72 5.12
N LEU A 34 -3.19 -1.95 5.09
CA LEU A 34 -2.32 -1.89 6.29
C LEU A 34 -2.28 -0.48 6.86
N LEU A 35 -2.11 0.49 5.98
CA LEU A 35 -2.08 1.90 6.37
C LEU A 35 -3.45 2.37 6.87
N SER A 36 -4.54 1.86 6.30
CA SER A 36 -5.91 2.16 6.74
C SER A 36 -6.14 1.69 8.18
N ASP A 37 -5.79 0.45 8.49
CA ASP A 37 -6.02 -0.12 9.83
C ASP A 37 -5.12 0.55 10.88
N ILE A 38 -3.86 0.83 10.55
CA ILE A 38 -2.92 1.53 11.45
C ILE A 38 -3.38 2.97 11.71
N SER A 39 -3.76 3.73 10.67
CA SER A 39 -4.16 5.14 10.83
C SER A 39 -5.49 5.27 11.58
N GLY A 40 -6.43 4.34 11.39
CA GLY A 40 -7.69 4.29 12.13
C GLY A 40 -7.49 4.03 13.62
N HIS A 41 -6.70 3.03 14.00
CA HIS A 41 -6.47 2.71 15.41
C HIS A 41 -5.52 3.70 16.10
N ALA A 42 -4.46 4.15 15.44
CA ALA A 42 -3.52 5.12 15.99
C ALA A 42 -4.15 6.51 16.16
N GLY A 43 -4.98 6.95 15.20
CA GLY A 43 -5.71 8.22 15.30
C GLY A 43 -6.76 8.21 16.41
N LEU A 44 -7.42 7.07 16.62
CA LEU A 44 -8.47 6.92 17.62
C LEU A 44 -7.93 6.84 19.06
N TRP A 45 -6.80 6.16 19.29
CA TRP A 45 -6.29 5.88 20.65
C TRP A 45 -5.18 6.82 21.12
N LEU A 46 -4.30 7.26 20.21
CA LEU A 46 -3.17 8.14 20.56
C LEU A 46 -3.45 9.61 20.25
N GLY A 47 -4.55 9.93 19.56
CA GLY A 47 -4.75 11.27 18.98
C GLY A 47 -3.68 11.61 17.94
N PHE A 48 -3.08 10.58 17.33
CA PHE A 48 -1.98 10.72 16.39
C PHE A 48 -2.52 11.21 15.03
N SER A 49 -2.13 12.43 14.64
CA SER A 49 -2.59 13.10 13.42
C SER A 49 -1.51 13.08 12.34
N VAL A 50 -1.90 13.24 11.07
CA VAL A 50 -0.96 13.41 9.94
C VAL A 50 -0.02 14.60 10.18
N ILE A 51 -0.50 15.65 10.85
CA ILE A 51 0.30 16.82 11.21
C ILE A 51 1.43 16.44 12.17
N THR A 52 1.12 15.65 13.21
CA THR A 52 2.14 15.17 14.17
C THR A 52 3.16 14.23 13.52
N LEU A 53 2.78 13.51 12.45
CA LEU A 53 3.70 12.67 11.66
C LEU A 53 4.75 13.51 10.93
N VAL A 54 4.31 14.60 10.28
CA VAL A 54 5.21 15.52 9.57
C VAL A 54 6.18 16.19 10.55
N GLU A 55 5.69 16.60 11.71
CA GLU A 55 6.50 17.22 12.75
C GLU A 55 7.58 16.27 13.29
N ILE A 56 7.24 15.00 13.55
CA ILE A 56 8.21 13.98 13.98
C ILE A 56 9.28 13.74 12.91
N VAL A 57 8.92 13.70 11.63
CA VAL A 57 9.90 13.51 10.55
C VAL A 57 10.86 14.70 10.46
N LEU A 58 10.34 15.93 10.55
CA LEU A 58 11.16 17.14 10.60
C LEU A 58 12.08 17.13 11.82
N LEU A 59 11.56 16.75 12.99
CA LEU A 59 12.33 16.68 14.23
C LEU A 59 13.43 15.62 14.16
N LEU A 60 13.15 14.44 13.59
CA LEU A 60 14.15 13.40 13.35
C LEU A 60 15.21 13.84 12.35
N ALA A 61 14.82 14.47 11.24
CA ALA A 61 15.77 15.02 10.27
C ALA A 61 16.66 16.10 10.88
N PHE A 62 16.10 16.98 11.71
CA PHE A 62 16.87 17.98 12.45
C PHE A 62 17.77 17.34 13.50
N CYS A 63 17.30 16.35 14.24
CA CYS A 63 18.09 15.63 15.23
C CYS A 63 19.26 14.91 14.57
N LEU A 64 19.03 14.22 13.45
CA LEU A 64 20.07 13.57 12.66
C LEU A 64 21.09 14.58 12.12
N CYS A 65 20.64 15.70 11.54
CA CYS A 65 21.52 16.77 11.08
C CYS A 65 22.30 17.44 12.22
N TYR A 66 21.69 17.61 13.39
CA TYR A 66 22.35 18.16 14.58
C TYR A 66 23.43 17.21 15.09
N CYS A 67 23.12 15.92 15.21
CA CYS A 67 24.06 14.87 15.62
C CYS A 67 25.21 14.69 14.62
N CYS A 68 24.96 14.80 13.31
CA CYS A 68 25.98 14.58 12.28
C CYS A 68 26.79 15.83 11.91
N CYS A 69 26.25 17.04 12.04
CA CYS A 69 26.87 18.26 11.49
C CYS A 69 27.02 19.42 12.50
N GLY A 70 26.53 19.33 13.74
CA GLY A 70 26.77 20.30 14.81
C GLY A 70 26.30 21.75 14.54
N LYS A 71 25.53 22.00 13.49
CA LYS A 71 25.08 23.34 13.09
C LYS A 71 23.71 23.65 13.66
N ARG A 72 23.56 24.86 14.22
CA ARG A 72 22.31 25.38 14.79
C ARG A 72 21.39 25.87 13.66
N ILE A 73 20.23 25.25 13.49
CA ILE A 73 19.20 25.65 12.51
C ILE A 73 17.99 26.27 13.24
N ARG A 74 17.36 27.28 12.63
CA ARG A 74 16.14 27.92 13.15
C ARG A 74 14.92 27.07 12.76
N VAL A 75 14.04 26.83 13.73
CA VAL A 75 12.80 26.05 13.61
C VAL A 75 11.95 26.59 12.45
N MET A 76 11.42 25.71 11.59
CA MET A 76 10.46 26.08 10.55
C MET A 76 9.05 26.10 11.14
N ASP A 77 8.37 27.22 10.94
CA ASP A 77 7.10 27.59 11.57
C ASP A 77 5.88 26.94 10.88
N GLU A 78 4.80 26.72 11.64
CA GLU A 78 3.52 26.13 11.20
C GLU A 78 2.86 26.93 10.06
N ASP A 79 3.27 28.19 9.87
CA ASP A 79 2.80 29.12 8.84
C ASP A 79 2.88 28.58 7.40
N VAL A 80 3.86 27.73 7.09
CA VAL A 80 4.06 27.18 5.72
C VAL A 80 2.95 26.19 5.35
N LEU A 81 2.53 25.35 6.29
CA LEU A 81 1.48 24.36 6.06
C LEU A 81 0.10 25.02 5.92
N VAL A 82 -0.15 26.05 6.74
CA VAL A 82 -1.38 26.86 6.64
C VAL A 82 -1.41 27.64 5.32
N GLY A 83 -0.27 28.17 4.87
CA GLY A 83 -0.14 28.84 3.59
C GLY A 83 -0.38 27.92 2.39
N PHE A 84 0.13 26.69 2.43
CA PHE A 84 -0.09 25.68 1.38
C PHE A 84 -1.56 25.22 1.33
N TRP A 85 -2.19 25.00 2.49
CA TRP A 85 -3.60 24.64 2.56
C TRP A 85 -4.51 25.77 2.11
N TRP A 86 -4.13 27.02 2.41
CA TRP A 86 -4.79 28.17 1.81
C TRP A 86 -4.65 28.07 0.27
N SER A 87 -3.45 27.99 -0.29
CA SER A 87 -3.28 27.92 -1.75
C SER A 87 -4.14 26.84 -2.42
N ALA A 88 -4.16 25.61 -1.88
CA ALA A 88 -4.92 24.50 -2.44
C ALA A 88 -6.46 24.62 -2.31
N LYS A 89 -6.97 25.52 -1.44
CA LYS A 89 -8.42 25.71 -1.24
C LYS A 89 -9.01 26.78 -2.16
N TYR A 90 -8.19 27.66 -2.73
CA TYR A 90 -8.65 28.78 -3.58
C TYR A 90 -8.10 28.73 -5.00
N GLU A 91 -7.60 27.57 -5.41
CA GLU A 91 -7.33 27.21 -6.81
C GLU A 91 -8.53 26.47 -7.43
#